data_AF-A0A6M8EYG0-F1
#
_entry.id   AF-A0A6M8EYG0-F1
#
_cell.length_a   1.000
_cell.length_b   1.000
_cell.length_c   1.000
_cell.angle_alpha   90.00
_cell.angle_beta   90.00
_cell.angle_gamma   90.00
#
_symmetry.space_group_name_H-M   'P 1'
#
loop_
_entity.id
_entity.type
_entity.pdbx_description
1 polymer ?
#
loop_
_entity_poly.entity_id
_entity_poly.type
_entity_poly.pdbx_seq_one_letter_code
_entity_poly.pdbx_strand_id
1 'polypeptide(L)'
;MKIKLLSLGSILCLTPLLAFTEYSESAQIAKGKAQVQIENLFSCENGHSRPSPIGIQTINGKEFTVPAKVQYETKNFASDLYNECTNVKPQSLADVDLSSVPVIEIDKDAEVITGYIFADNYFELFINGKLVGVDSVPFTPFNSSVVKFKVKKPYEIAIKVVDWEENSGLGSESNRGKRFHPGDGGLIASFSDGTITNSKWKAQTFYTSPIYDLSCVKENGNERITKDCDTKSLDEYKETYSLHWDIPIDWQSNNKYLSWPKAVEYTEDEIGVINKNAYMNFQEKFTGAGASFIWSSNLVLDNLILFRYQVK
;
A
#
# COMPACT_ATOMS: atom_id res chain seq x y z
N MET A 1 -64.56 5.37 -61.11
CA MET A 1 -63.33 4.84 -60.49
C MET A 1 -62.76 5.92 -59.57
N LYS A 2 -63.03 5.84 -58.26
CA LYS A 2 -62.57 6.82 -57.25
C LYS A 2 -61.67 6.09 -56.26
N ILE A 3 -60.41 6.49 -56.16
CA ILE A 3 -59.42 5.95 -55.22
C ILE A 3 -59.47 6.81 -53.95
N LYS A 4 -59.70 6.18 -52.79
CA LYS A 4 -59.53 6.79 -51.46
C LYS A 4 -58.10 6.48 -50.98
N LEU A 5 -57.33 7.51 -50.66
CA LEU A 5 -56.08 7.39 -49.90
C LEU A 5 -56.42 7.47 -48.40
N LEU A 6 -56.02 6.45 -47.62
CA LEU A 6 -55.97 6.52 -46.16
C LEU A 6 -54.61 7.08 -45.73
N SER A 7 -54.59 8.11 -44.88
CA SER A 7 -53.39 8.52 -44.15
C SER A 7 -53.37 7.85 -42.77
N LEU A 8 -52.34 7.04 -42.49
CA LEU A 8 -52.01 6.60 -41.14
C LEU A 8 -51.14 7.69 -40.47
N GLY A 9 -51.66 8.30 -39.40
CA GLY A 9 -50.86 9.15 -38.50
C GLY A 9 -50.16 8.28 -37.46
N SER A 10 -48.83 8.31 -37.43
CA SER A 10 -48.01 7.60 -36.44
C SER A 10 -47.75 8.54 -35.25
N ILE A 11 -48.24 8.17 -34.06
CA ILE A 11 -47.96 8.87 -32.81
C ILE A 11 -46.65 8.32 -32.25
N LEU A 12 -45.58 9.12 -32.28
CA LEU A 12 -44.33 8.83 -31.57
C LEU A 12 -44.51 9.19 -30.09
N CYS A 13 -44.49 8.18 -29.23
CA CYS A 13 -44.40 8.35 -27.79
C CYS A 13 -42.90 8.48 -27.43
N LEU A 14 -42.44 9.67 -27.04
CA LEU A 14 -41.09 9.85 -26.49
C LEU A 14 -41.08 9.43 -25.02
N THR A 15 -40.43 8.32 -24.71
CA THR A 15 -40.00 8.00 -23.35
C THR A 15 -38.66 8.69 -23.07
N PRO A 16 -38.47 9.33 -21.91
CA PRO A 16 -37.18 9.90 -21.56
C PRO A 16 -36.23 8.74 -21.24
N LEU A 17 -35.19 8.58 -22.05
CA LEU A 17 -34.06 7.72 -21.74
C LEU A 17 -33.34 8.35 -20.54
N LEU A 18 -33.42 7.71 -19.37
CA LEU A 18 -32.53 8.02 -18.26
C LEU A 18 -31.10 7.72 -18.74
N ALA A 19 -30.32 8.78 -18.95
CA ALA A 19 -28.90 8.66 -19.21
C ALA A 19 -28.26 8.12 -17.92
N PHE A 20 -27.91 6.83 -17.93
CA PHE A 20 -26.92 6.32 -16.99
C PHE A 20 -25.61 7.03 -17.30
N THR A 21 -25.11 7.81 -16.35
CA THR A 21 -23.74 8.32 -16.40
C THR A 21 -22.81 7.12 -16.41
N GLU A 22 -22.23 6.80 -17.57
CA GLU A 22 -21.13 5.85 -17.67
C GLU A 22 -20.00 6.35 -16.75
N TYR A 23 -19.64 5.51 -15.79
CA TYR A 23 -18.50 5.71 -14.92
C TYR A 23 -17.23 5.80 -15.78
N SER A 24 -16.65 6.99 -15.87
CA SER A 24 -15.43 7.30 -16.64
C SER A 24 -14.23 7.40 -15.69
N GLU A 25 -14.04 6.40 -14.83
CA GLU A 25 -12.87 6.35 -13.94
C GLU A 25 -11.86 5.31 -14.44
N SER A 26 -10.60 5.50 -14.08
CA SER A 26 -9.48 4.67 -14.53
C SER A 26 -9.37 3.33 -13.78
N ALA A 27 -10.10 3.18 -12.67
CA ALA A 27 -10.11 1.97 -11.87
C ALA A 27 -10.75 0.78 -12.60
N GLN A 28 -10.10 -0.37 -12.51
CA GLN A 28 -10.69 -1.65 -12.86
C GLN A 28 -11.38 -2.23 -11.64
N ILE A 29 -12.67 -2.54 -11.78
CA ILE A 29 -13.51 -2.98 -10.67
C ILE A 29 -13.59 -4.50 -10.67
N ALA A 30 -13.19 -5.09 -9.55
CA ALA A 30 -13.40 -6.49 -9.23
C ALA A 30 -14.53 -6.65 -8.23
N LYS A 31 -15.11 -7.84 -8.20
CA LYS A 31 -16.23 -8.19 -7.31
C LYS A 31 -15.90 -9.46 -6.54
N GLY A 32 -15.98 -9.36 -5.21
CA GLY A 32 -15.75 -10.47 -4.29
C GLY A 32 -14.30 -10.91 -4.14
N LYS A 33 -14.12 -12.14 -3.63
CA LYS A 33 -12.81 -12.70 -3.25
C LYS A 33 -11.93 -12.99 -4.46
N ALA A 34 -10.63 -12.87 -4.25
CA ALA A 34 -9.64 -13.34 -5.20
C ALA A 34 -9.46 -14.87 -5.14
N GLN A 35 -8.94 -15.45 -6.21
CA GLN A 35 -8.50 -16.84 -6.21
C GLN A 35 -7.13 -16.91 -5.52
N VAL A 36 -7.08 -17.50 -4.33
CA VAL A 36 -5.83 -17.71 -3.58
C VAL A 36 -4.92 -18.65 -4.36
N GLN A 37 -3.68 -18.20 -4.60
CA GLN A 37 -2.62 -19.00 -5.24
C GLN A 37 -1.57 -19.47 -4.24
N ILE A 38 -1.27 -18.62 -3.26
CA ILE A 38 -0.38 -18.92 -2.14
C ILE A 38 -1.19 -18.68 -0.87
N GLU A 39 -1.38 -19.72 -0.08
CA GLU A 39 -2.14 -19.64 1.18
C GLU A 39 -1.41 -18.81 2.25
N ASN A 40 -0.08 -18.90 2.26
CA ASN A 40 0.75 -18.18 3.22
C ASN A 40 2.16 -17.98 2.68
N LEU A 41 2.59 -16.72 2.51
CA LEU A 41 3.91 -16.34 2.02
C LEU A 41 5.00 -16.45 3.10
N PHE A 42 4.61 -16.32 4.37
CA PHE A 42 5.53 -16.21 5.49
C PHE A 42 5.07 -16.99 6.73
N SER A 43 6.01 -17.68 7.35
CA SER A 43 5.84 -18.31 8.66
C SER A 43 6.87 -17.75 9.63
N CYS A 44 6.41 -17.31 10.80
CA CYS A 44 7.27 -16.87 11.88
C CYS A 44 7.87 -18.06 12.62
N GLU A 45 9.20 -18.23 12.56
CA GLU A 45 9.87 -19.36 13.24
C GLU A 45 9.74 -19.32 14.77
N ASN A 46 9.80 -18.11 15.35
CA ASN A 46 9.84 -17.89 16.79
C ASN A 46 8.54 -17.27 17.35
N GLY A 47 7.40 -17.46 16.70
CA GLY A 47 6.15 -16.85 17.12
C GLY A 47 4.95 -17.17 16.23
N HIS A 48 3.91 -16.36 16.34
CA HIS A 48 2.75 -16.45 15.47
C HIS A 48 2.81 -15.34 14.42
N SER A 49 2.75 -15.71 13.14
CA SER A 49 2.38 -14.80 12.06
C SER A 49 0.95 -15.05 11.62
N ARG A 50 0.25 -13.98 11.28
CA ARG A 50 -1.05 -14.08 10.59
C ARG A 50 -0.84 -14.62 9.16
N PRO A 51 -1.83 -15.33 8.59
CA PRO A 51 -1.76 -15.77 7.21
C PRO A 51 -1.50 -14.60 6.27
N SER A 52 -0.53 -14.77 5.38
CA SER A 52 -0.13 -13.79 4.37
C SER A 52 -0.41 -14.34 2.97
N PRO A 53 -1.69 -14.50 2.58
CA PRO A 53 -2.02 -15.09 1.30
C PRO A 53 -1.66 -14.15 0.13
N ILE A 54 -1.43 -14.75 -1.04
CA ILE A 54 -1.37 -14.07 -2.33
C ILE A 54 -2.46 -14.64 -3.22
N GLY A 55 -3.35 -13.77 -3.68
CA GLY A 55 -4.44 -14.10 -4.58
C GLY A 55 -4.30 -13.48 -5.96
N ILE A 56 -5.13 -13.95 -6.89
CA ILE A 56 -5.29 -13.39 -8.22
C ILE A 56 -6.75 -12.99 -8.41
N GLN A 57 -6.94 -11.73 -8.78
CA GLN A 57 -8.21 -11.18 -9.21
C GLN A 57 -8.18 -10.99 -10.72
N THR A 58 -9.09 -11.64 -11.45
CA THR A 58 -9.19 -11.51 -12.91
C THR A 58 -10.31 -10.54 -13.27
N ILE A 59 -9.98 -9.46 -13.97
CA ILE A 59 -10.92 -8.43 -14.43
C ILE A 59 -10.78 -8.32 -15.96
N ASN A 60 -11.83 -8.62 -16.71
CA ASN A 60 -11.82 -8.55 -18.18
C ASN A 60 -10.63 -9.28 -18.85
N GLY A 61 -10.21 -10.42 -18.28
CA GLY A 61 -9.07 -11.21 -18.78
C GLY A 61 -7.69 -10.70 -18.35
N LYS A 62 -7.62 -9.61 -17.58
CA LYS A 62 -6.39 -9.12 -16.94
C LYS A 62 -6.29 -9.60 -15.50
N GLU A 63 -5.11 -10.01 -15.08
CA GLU A 63 -4.85 -10.47 -13.71
C GLU A 63 -4.20 -9.39 -12.85
N PHE A 64 -4.72 -9.25 -11.62
CA PHE A 64 -4.15 -8.44 -10.56
C PHE A 64 -3.77 -9.34 -9.38
N THR A 65 -2.54 -9.22 -8.91
CA THR A 65 -2.08 -9.90 -7.70
C THR A 65 -2.49 -9.11 -6.47
N VAL A 66 -3.17 -9.75 -5.54
CA VAL A 66 -3.65 -9.14 -4.30
C VAL A 66 -2.99 -9.78 -3.05
N PRO A 67 -2.63 -8.99 -2.03
CA PRO A 67 -2.78 -7.53 -1.99
C PRO A 67 -1.82 -6.79 -2.93
N ALA A 68 -0.70 -7.42 -3.31
CA ALA A 68 0.21 -6.88 -4.32
C ALA A 68 1.11 -7.92 -4.96
N LYS A 69 1.63 -7.62 -6.16
CA LYS A 69 2.81 -8.30 -6.70
C LYS A 69 4.07 -7.76 -6.00
N VAL A 70 4.73 -8.61 -5.23
CA VAL A 70 5.87 -8.23 -4.37
C VAL A 70 7.21 -8.89 -4.78
N GLN A 71 8.31 -8.39 -4.22
CA GLN A 71 9.70 -8.84 -4.41
C GLN A 71 10.18 -9.79 -3.30
N TYR A 72 9.26 -10.30 -2.48
CA TYR A 72 9.58 -11.15 -1.32
C TYR A 72 10.49 -12.34 -1.66
N GLU A 73 10.22 -13.04 -2.77
CA GLU A 73 11.00 -14.20 -3.23
C GLU A 73 12.45 -13.88 -3.64
N THR A 74 12.81 -12.59 -3.82
CA THR A 74 14.20 -12.19 -4.05
C THR A 74 15.08 -12.41 -2.82
N LYS A 75 14.46 -12.52 -1.64
CA LYS A 75 15.12 -12.65 -0.33
C LYS A 75 16.15 -11.56 -0.06
N ASN A 76 15.99 -10.40 -0.69
CA ASN A 76 16.80 -9.21 -0.43
C ASN A 76 16.25 -8.47 0.80
N PHE A 77 16.16 -9.18 1.91
CA PHE A 77 15.54 -8.65 3.12
C PHE A 77 16.39 -7.55 3.74
N ALA A 78 15.74 -6.48 4.18
CA ALA A 78 16.38 -5.46 5.00
C ALA A 78 16.83 -6.08 6.34
N SER A 79 17.89 -5.52 6.95
CA SER A 79 18.34 -6.01 8.25
C SER A 79 17.33 -5.66 9.34
N ASP A 80 17.09 -6.59 10.25
CA ASP A 80 16.18 -6.37 11.36
C ASP A 80 16.74 -5.29 12.30
N LEU A 81 15.94 -4.24 12.51
CA LEU A 81 16.10 -3.35 13.67
C LEU A 81 15.39 -3.99 14.87
N TYR A 82 14.21 -4.56 14.63
CA TYR A 82 13.46 -5.41 15.54
C TYR A 82 12.61 -6.39 14.75
N ASN A 83 12.68 -7.67 15.09
CA ASN A 83 11.90 -8.73 14.48
C ASN A 83 11.81 -9.92 15.44
N GLU A 84 10.60 -10.21 15.92
CA GLU A 84 10.36 -11.32 16.85
C GLU A 84 10.61 -12.68 16.19
N CYS A 85 10.35 -12.80 14.89
CA CYS A 85 10.45 -14.06 14.16
C CYS A 85 11.89 -14.53 13.98
N THR A 86 12.86 -13.60 13.92
CA THR A 86 14.29 -13.88 13.90
C THR A 86 14.94 -13.73 15.28
N ASN A 87 14.12 -13.50 16.32
CA ASN A 87 14.54 -13.27 17.71
C ASN A 87 15.45 -12.03 17.90
N VAL A 88 15.43 -11.08 16.97
CA VAL A 88 16.09 -9.78 17.08
C VAL A 88 15.16 -8.83 17.86
N LYS A 89 15.33 -8.73 19.17
CA LYS A 89 14.44 -7.93 20.05
C LYS A 89 15.19 -6.95 20.97
N PRO A 90 16.05 -6.08 20.40
CA PRO A 90 16.74 -5.06 21.19
C PRO A 90 15.73 -4.12 21.86
N GLN A 91 16.09 -3.60 23.04
CA GLN A 91 15.19 -2.73 23.83
C GLN A 91 15.34 -1.27 23.42
N SER A 92 16.46 -0.92 22.80
CA SER A 92 16.75 0.41 22.27
C SER A 92 17.75 0.32 21.13
N LEU A 93 18.01 1.44 20.46
CA LEU A 93 19.05 1.51 19.43
C LEU A 93 20.45 1.19 19.98
N ALA A 94 20.72 1.44 21.26
CA ALA A 94 22.03 1.18 21.86
C ALA A 94 22.41 -0.32 21.83
N ASP A 95 21.41 -1.20 21.74
CA ASP A 95 21.59 -2.66 21.68
C ASP A 95 21.76 -3.16 20.23
N VAL A 96 21.68 -2.28 19.23
CA VAL A 96 21.72 -2.63 17.80
C VAL A 96 23.15 -2.50 17.27
N ASP A 97 23.71 -3.61 16.77
CA ASP A 97 24.99 -3.58 16.05
C ASP A 97 24.79 -3.07 14.61
N LEU A 98 24.78 -1.75 14.45
CA LEU A 98 24.70 -1.12 13.13
C LEU A 98 25.90 -1.45 12.22
N SER A 99 27.05 -1.89 12.77
CA SER A 99 28.22 -2.20 11.95
C SER A 99 28.04 -3.47 11.11
N SER A 100 27.16 -4.37 11.56
CA SER A 100 26.79 -5.61 10.86
C SER A 100 25.87 -5.40 9.65
N VAL A 101 25.21 -4.23 9.55
CA VAL A 101 24.25 -3.95 8.48
C VAL A 101 24.98 -3.82 7.14
N PRO A 102 24.65 -4.66 6.13
CA PRO A 102 25.31 -4.63 4.84
C PRO A 102 25.05 -3.32 4.11
N VAL A 103 26.05 -2.84 3.38
CA VAL A 103 25.97 -1.59 2.61
C VAL A 103 25.79 -1.91 1.14
N ILE A 104 24.67 -1.48 0.57
CA ILE A 104 24.38 -1.64 -0.85
C ILE A 104 25.01 -0.47 -1.62
N GLU A 105 25.97 -0.79 -2.49
CA GLU A 105 26.59 0.24 -3.34
C GLU A 105 25.71 0.56 -4.55
N ILE A 106 25.25 1.81 -4.65
CA ILE A 106 24.48 2.32 -5.80
C ILE A 106 25.42 3.17 -6.66
N ASP A 107 26.08 4.13 -6.02
CA ASP A 107 27.13 4.95 -6.64
C ASP A 107 28.48 4.68 -5.98
N LYS A 108 29.51 4.56 -6.82
CA LYS A 108 30.89 4.48 -6.36
C LYS A 108 31.33 5.81 -5.74
N ASP A 109 32.14 5.71 -4.68
CA ASP A 109 32.73 6.86 -3.97
C ASP A 109 31.67 7.83 -3.42
N ALA A 110 30.53 7.29 -2.98
CA ALA A 110 29.44 8.03 -2.36
C ALA A 110 29.37 7.81 -0.84
N GLU A 111 28.70 8.72 -0.15
CA GLU A 111 28.47 8.63 1.30
C GLU A 111 27.48 7.51 1.63
N VAL A 112 27.67 6.88 2.80
CA VAL A 112 26.74 5.87 3.31
C VAL A 112 25.56 6.56 3.97
N ILE A 113 24.37 6.28 3.47
CA ILE A 113 23.10 6.65 4.09
C ILE A 113 22.59 5.45 4.88
N THR A 114 22.21 5.67 6.14
CA THR A 114 21.49 4.69 6.97
C THR A 114 20.02 5.08 7.02
N GLY A 115 19.13 4.17 6.64
CA GLY A 115 17.69 4.36 6.74
C GLY A 115 17.09 3.48 7.84
N TYR A 116 16.16 4.02 8.62
CA TYR A 116 15.34 3.30 9.59
C TYR A 116 13.90 3.33 9.10
N ILE A 117 13.23 2.18 9.07
CA ILE A 117 11.92 2.02 8.45
C ILE A 117 11.03 1.18 9.36
N PHE A 118 9.79 1.63 9.54
CA PHE A 118 8.70 0.84 10.12
C PHE A 118 7.49 0.94 9.18
N ALA A 119 6.88 -0.20 8.89
CA ALA A 119 5.70 -0.30 8.05
C ALA A 119 4.58 -1.05 8.78
N ASP A 120 3.35 -0.58 8.57
CA ASP A 120 2.11 -1.28 8.88
C ASP A 120 1.50 -1.64 7.50
N ASN A 121 1.82 -2.78 6.88
CA ASN A 121 2.70 -3.87 7.36
C ASN A 121 4.00 -4.02 6.56
N TYR A 122 3.95 -3.99 5.23
CA TYR A 122 5.07 -4.42 4.38
C TYR A 122 5.64 -3.29 3.54
N PHE A 123 6.96 -3.33 3.28
CA PHE A 123 7.60 -2.40 2.34
C PHE A 123 8.61 -3.05 1.39
N GLU A 124 8.84 -2.39 0.25
CA GLU A 124 10.00 -2.58 -0.64
C GLU A 124 10.63 -1.23 -0.92
N LEU A 125 11.91 -1.08 -0.57
CA LEU A 125 12.68 0.15 -0.79
C LEU A 125 13.54 0.04 -2.05
N PHE A 126 13.44 1.07 -2.89
CA PHE A 126 14.32 1.28 -4.03
C PHE A 126 14.97 2.66 -3.96
N ILE A 127 16.23 2.72 -4.36
CA ILE A 127 16.99 3.98 -4.49
C ILE A 127 17.52 4.07 -5.91
N ASN A 128 17.19 5.15 -6.63
CA ASN A 128 17.45 5.30 -8.07
C ASN A 128 17.01 4.07 -8.89
N GLY A 129 15.87 3.46 -8.51
CA GLY A 129 15.33 2.25 -9.14
C GLY A 129 15.99 0.93 -8.73
N LYS A 130 17.10 0.94 -7.99
CA LYS A 130 17.75 -0.28 -7.49
C LYS A 130 17.11 -0.74 -6.19
N LEU A 131 16.75 -2.03 -6.10
CA LEU A 131 16.20 -2.63 -4.88
C LEU A 131 17.26 -2.61 -3.76
N VAL A 132 16.92 -1.99 -2.64
CA VAL A 132 17.79 -1.83 -1.47
C VAL A 132 17.33 -2.71 -0.31
N GLY A 133 16.04 -2.95 -0.16
CA GLY A 133 15.56 -3.80 0.91
C GLY A 133 14.11 -4.17 0.73
N VAL A 134 13.77 -5.35 1.21
CA VAL A 134 12.42 -5.90 1.26
C VAL A 134 12.11 -6.20 2.71
N ASP A 135 10.91 -5.91 3.17
CA ASP A 135 10.48 -6.31 4.50
C ASP A 135 10.47 -7.85 4.61
N SER A 136 11.01 -8.38 5.71
CA SER A 136 11.05 -9.82 6.00
C SER A 136 9.74 -10.34 6.57
N VAL A 137 8.82 -9.48 7.00
CA VAL A 137 7.53 -9.86 7.57
C VAL A 137 6.40 -9.19 6.76
N PRO A 138 5.64 -9.95 5.95
CA PRO A 138 4.56 -9.41 5.14
C PRO A 138 3.41 -8.79 5.93
N PHE A 139 3.09 -9.34 7.11
CA PHE A 139 1.86 -8.98 7.83
C PHE A 139 2.10 -8.78 9.32
N THR A 140 2.25 -9.87 10.08
CA THR A 140 2.54 -9.80 11.52
C THR A 140 3.50 -10.93 11.91
N PRO A 141 4.22 -10.80 13.04
CA PRO A 141 4.26 -9.67 13.97
C PRO A 141 4.87 -8.40 13.34
N PHE A 142 4.57 -7.25 13.93
CA PHE A 142 5.19 -5.99 13.52
C PHE A 142 6.70 -6.02 13.72
N ASN A 143 7.43 -5.53 12.73
CA ASN A 143 8.88 -5.43 12.73
C ASN A 143 9.33 -4.02 12.30
N SER A 144 10.60 -3.75 12.47
CA SER A 144 11.25 -2.56 11.91
C SER A 144 12.59 -2.94 11.34
N SER A 145 13.03 -2.17 10.35
CA SER A 145 14.21 -2.49 9.56
C SER A 145 15.22 -1.35 9.55
N VAL A 146 16.47 -1.73 9.34
CA VAL A 146 17.57 -0.82 9.05
C VAL A 146 18.23 -1.22 7.72
N VAL A 147 18.51 -0.22 6.89
CA VAL A 147 19.17 -0.38 5.60
C VAL A 147 20.37 0.55 5.51
N LYS A 148 21.40 0.15 4.76
CA LYS A 148 22.51 1.03 4.39
C LYS A 148 22.77 1.00 2.90
N PHE A 149 22.97 2.16 2.30
CA PHE A 149 23.30 2.28 0.89
C PHE A 149 24.23 3.45 0.62
N LYS A 150 25.01 3.37 -0.46
CA LYS A 150 25.87 4.46 -0.93
C LYS A 150 25.27 5.11 -2.16
N VAL A 151 24.97 6.41 -2.11
CA VAL A 151 24.35 7.14 -3.23
C VAL A 151 24.79 8.61 -3.26
N LYS A 152 24.90 9.19 -4.45
CA LYS A 152 25.17 10.63 -4.62
C LYS A 152 23.88 11.42 -4.69
N LYS A 153 23.89 12.63 -4.13
CA LYS A 153 22.79 13.59 -4.28
C LYS A 153 22.86 14.31 -5.65
N PRO A 154 21.71 14.67 -6.25
CA PRO A 154 20.37 14.28 -5.84
C PRO A 154 20.08 12.79 -6.15
N TYR A 155 19.17 12.18 -5.39
CA TYR A 155 18.73 10.80 -5.64
C TYR A 155 17.24 10.62 -5.39
N GLU A 156 16.68 9.57 -5.96
CA GLU A 156 15.27 9.23 -5.87
C GLU A 156 15.07 8.07 -4.88
N ILE A 157 14.10 8.24 -3.99
CA ILE A 157 13.58 7.17 -3.14
C ILE A 157 12.23 6.74 -3.68
N ALA A 158 12.04 5.42 -3.81
CA ALA A 158 10.77 4.81 -4.15
C ALA A 158 10.45 3.71 -3.14
N ILE A 159 9.24 3.72 -2.59
CA ILE A 159 8.82 2.72 -1.60
C ILE A 159 7.48 2.17 -2.03
N LYS A 160 7.38 0.86 -2.22
CA LYS A 160 6.08 0.17 -2.32
C LYS A 160 5.70 -0.24 -0.91
N VAL A 161 4.47 0.02 -0.52
CA VAL A 161 3.93 -0.43 0.76
C VAL A 161 2.64 -1.20 0.53
N VAL A 162 2.41 -2.17 1.41
CA VAL A 162 1.23 -3.04 1.35
C VAL A 162 0.67 -3.13 2.77
N ASP A 163 -0.59 -2.74 2.90
CA ASP A 163 -1.44 -3.17 4.02
C ASP A 163 -1.98 -4.56 3.65
N TRP A 164 -1.62 -5.56 4.45
CA TRP A 164 -1.79 -6.95 4.06
C TRP A 164 -3.18 -7.45 4.46
N GLU A 165 -3.75 -8.34 3.66
CA GLU A 165 -5.09 -8.89 3.89
C GLU A 165 -5.04 -10.40 4.18
N GLU A 166 -5.79 -10.88 5.18
CA GLU A 166 -5.99 -12.33 5.39
C GLU A 166 -7.07 -12.87 4.45
N ASN A 167 -8.10 -12.07 4.19
CA ASN A 167 -9.18 -12.40 3.30
C ASN A 167 -8.87 -11.89 1.88
N SER A 168 -8.14 -12.69 1.10
CA SER A 168 -7.62 -12.27 -0.21
C SER A 168 -8.68 -11.70 -1.17
N GLY A 169 -8.42 -10.52 -1.71
CA GLY A 169 -9.28 -9.71 -2.57
C GLY A 169 -10.29 -8.82 -1.83
N LEU A 170 -10.38 -8.94 -0.50
CA LEU A 170 -11.41 -8.26 0.31
C LEU A 170 -10.88 -7.13 1.19
N GLY A 171 -9.59 -6.84 1.19
CA GLY A 171 -8.94 -5.79 1.99
C GLY A 171 -9.25 -5.93 3.48
N SER A 172 -9.39 -7.15 3.97
CA SER A 172 -9.89 -7.39 5.31
C SER A 172 -9.26 -8.58 6.00
N GLU A 173 -9.45 -8.59 7.31
CA GLU A 173 -8.68 -9.39 8.23
C GLU A 173 -9.54 -9.78 9.44
N SER A 174 -9.21 -10.88 10.10
CA SER A 174 -9.82 -11.31 11.36
C SER A 174 -9.19 -10.57 12.53
N ASN A 175 -9.73 -9.41 12.89
CA ASN A 175 -9.20 -8.56 13.95
C ASN A 175 -10.33 -7.85 14.72
N ARG A 176 -10.02 -7.34 15.91
CA ARG A 176 -10.95 -6.59 16.80
C ARG A 176 -12.28 -7.32 17.04
N GLY A 177 -12.24 -8.66 17.08
CA GLY A 177 -13.42 -9.51 17.28
C GLY A 177 -14.33 -9.66 16.06
N LYS A 178 -13.89 -9.20 14.88
CA LYS A 178 -14.60 -9.27 13.61
C LYS A 178 -13.81 -10.08 12.60
N ARG A 179 -14.49 -10.84 11.74
CA ARG A 179 -13.85 -11.68 10.72
C ARG A 179 -13.43 -10.93 9.46
N PHE A 180 -14.07 -9.79 9.21
CA PHE A 180 -13.86 -8.92 8.07
C PHE A 180 -13.69 -7.49 8.58
N HIS A 181 -12.63 -7.25 9.33
CA HIS A 181 -12.15 -5.92 9.70
C HIS A 181 -11.29 -5.39 8.55
N PRO A 182 -11.54 -4.20 7.99
CA PRO A 182 -10.55 -3.58 7.12
C PRO A 182 -9.38 -3.08 7.99
N GLY A 183 -8.17 -3.53 7.65
CA GLY A 183 -6.93 -3.14 8.33
C GLY A 183 -6.59 -1.68 8.08
N ASP A 184 -5.60 -1.16 8.81
CA ASP A 184 -5.04 0.16 8.56
C ASP A 184 -3.56 0.03 8.21
N GLY A 185 -3.13 0.85 7.26
CA GLY A 185 -1.75 0.87 6.80
C GLY A 185 -0.90 1.95 7.48
N GLY A 186 0.39 2.03 7.13
CA GLY A 186 1.25 3.10 7.59
C GLY A 186 2.71 2.93 7.20
N LEU A 187 3.41 4.03 6.97
CA LEU A 187 4.86 4.03 6.77
C LEU A 187 5.49 5.19 7.52
N ILE A 188 6.55 4.92 8.28
CA ILE A 188 7.41 5.96 8.83
C ILE A 188 8.88 5.59 8.59
N ALA A 189 9.66 6.56 8.13
CA ALA A 189 11.07 6.37 7.90
C ALA A 189 11.89 7.63 8.12
N SER A 190 13.14 7.45 8.54
CA SER A 190 14.16 8.50 8.58
C SER A 190 15.46 7.99 8.00
N PHE A 191 16.26 8.92 7.47
CA PHE A 191 17.54 8.65 6.85
C PHE A 191 18.61 9.56 7.44
N SER A 192 19.84 9.06 7.53
CA SER A 192 20.96 9.77 8.18
C SER A 192 21.39 11.05 7.48
N ASP A 193 20.90 11.33 6.26
CA ASP A 193 21.13 12.59 5.54
C ASP A 193 20.07 13.66 5.82
N GLY A 194 19.18 13.42 6.79
CA GLY A 194 18.11 14.32 7.20
C GLY A 194 16.80 14.12 6.41
N THR A 195 16.76 13.18 5.46
CA THR A 195 15.50 12.83 4.79
C THR A 195 14.57 12.11 5.77
N ILE A 196 13.30 12.50 5.78
CA ILE A 196 12.25 11.96 6.67
C ILE A 196 10.94 11.83 5.89
N THR A 197 10.09 10.87 6.29
CA THR A 197 8.71 10.78 5.80
C THR A 197 7.87 11.94 6.31
N ASN A 198 7.14 12.59 5.40
CA ASN A 198 6.19 13.68 5.66
C ASN A 198 5.35 13.94 4.39
N SER A 199 4.46 14.92 4.44
CA SER A 199 3.57 15.34 3.35
C SER A 199 4.27 15.89 2.10
N LYS A 200 5.60 16.01 2.06
CA LYS A 200 6.35 16.34 0.84
C LYS A 200 6.53 15.15 -0.09
N TRP A 201 6.35 13.92 0.42
CA TRP A 201 6.36 12.71 -0.38
C TRP A 201 5.18 12.66 -1.32
N LYS A 202 5.36 12.02 -2.48
CA LYS A 202 4.28 11.68 -3.41
C LYS A 202 3.76 10.29 -3.06
N ALA A 203 2.44 10.11 -3.10
CA ALA A 203 1.76 8.87 -2.75
C ALA A 203 0.64 8.57 -3.74
N GLN A 204 0.56 7.34 -4.23
CA GLN A 204 -0.52 6.91 -5.13
C GLN A 204 -0.96 5.48 -4.81
N THR A 205 -2.26 5.29 -4.62
CA THR A 205 -2.91 4.00 -4.30
C THR A 205 -3.19 3.17 -5.55
N PHE A 206 -2.80 1.90 -5.62
CA PHE A 206 -3.05 1.01 -6.76
C PHE A 206 -3.98 -0.18 -6.48
N TYR A 207 -4.37 -0.37 -5.23
CA TYR A 207 -5.38 -1.34 -4.81
C TYR A 207 -6.16 -0.76 -3.64
N THR A 208 -7.48 -0.73 -3.75
CA THR A 208 -8.39 -0.29 -2.68
C THR A 208 -9.47 -1.33 -2.46
N SER A 209 -9.68 -1.74 -1.20
CA SER A 209 -10.65 -2.76 -0.79
C SER A 209 -10.86 -2.69 0.74
N PRO A 210 -12.03 -3.08 1.28
CA PRO A 210 -13.29 -3.37 0.61
C PRO A 210 -14.07 -2.11 0.22
N ILE A 211 -14.80 -2.15 -0.89
CA ILE A 211 -15.79 -1.13 -1.27
C ILE A 211 -17.19 -1.74 -1.25
N TYR A 212 -18.07 -1.26 -0.38
CA TYR A 212 -19.45 -1.74 -0.27
C TYR A 212 -20.41 -1.07 -1.24
N ASP A 213 -20.14 0.19 -1.61
CA ASP A 213 -20.98 1.00 -2.48
C ASP A 213 -20.08 1.82 -3.40
N LEU A 214 -20.10 1.52 -4.70
CA LEU A 214 -19.24 2.20 -5.68
C LEU A 214 -19.54 3.71 -5.79
N SER A 215 -20.70 4.19 -5.33
CA SER A 215 -21.04 5.62 -5.35
C SER A 215 -20.22 6.47 -4.36
N CYS A 216 -19.53 5.85 -3.39
CA CYS A 216 -18.61 6.56 -2.49
C CYS A 216 -17.25 6.85 -3.14
N VAL A 217 -16.92 6.17 -4.24
CA VAL A 217 -15.65 6.27 -4.95
C VAL A 217 -15.69 7.47 -5.90
N LYS A 218 -14.62 8.25 -5.92
CA LYS A 218 -14.46 9.36 -6.87
C LYS A 218 -13.03 9.42 -7.38
N GLU A 219 -12.87 9.71 -8.66
CA GLU A 219 -11.59 10.13 -9.23
C GLU A 219 -11.60 11.61 -9.66
N ASN A 220 -10.56 12.34 -9.29
CA ASN A 220 -10.32 13.71 -9.74
C ASN A 220 -8.87 13.86 -10.23
N GLY A 221 -8.67 13.68 -11.54
CA GLY A 221 -7.32 13.60 -12.09
C GLY A 221 -6.58 12.38 -11.54
N ASN A 222 -5.53 12.60 -10.74
CA ASN A 222 -4.76 11.52 -10.10
C ASN A 222 -5.20 11.24 -8.66
N GLU A 223 -6.18 11.97 -8.13
CA GLU A 223 -6.74 11.70 -6.81
C GLU A 223 -7.70 10.51 -6.89
N ARG A 224 -7.42 9.45 -6.14
CA ARG A 224 -8.26 8.25 -5.99
C ARG A 224 -8.93 8.34 -4.61
N ILE A 225 -10.16 8.84 -4.57
CA ILE A 225 -10.79 9.32 -3.34
C ILE A 225 -11.80 8.29 -2.83
N THR A 226 -11.53 7.73 -1.66
CA THR A 226 -12.39 6.75 -0.99
C THR A 226 -12.64 7.08 0.49
N LYS A 227 -12.28 8.29 0.94
CA LYS A 227 -12.43 8.72 2.34
C LYS A 227 -13.87 8.68 2.88
N ASP A 228 -14.86 8.78 1.99
CA ASP A 228 -16.29 8.77 2.34
C ASP A 228 -16.88 7.34 2.27
N CYS A 229 -16.06 6.34 1.93
CA CYS A 229 -16.48 4.95 1.85
C CYS A 229 -16.58 4.29 3.24
N ASP A 230 -17.45 3.30 3.36
CA ASP A 230 -17.71 2.61 4.63
C ASP A 230 -16.53 1.71 5.03
N THR A 231 -16.01 1.90 6.25
CA THR A 231 -14.91 1.12 6.86
C THR A 231 -15.40 0.17 7.95
N LYS A 232 -16.70 -0.13 8.02
CA LYS A 232 -17.27 -1.02 9.03
C LYS A 232 -16.70 -2.42 8.95
N SER A 233 -16.41 -2.94 10.14
CA SER A 233 -16.02 -4.32 10.36
C SER A 233 -17.26 -5.23 10.43
N LEU A 234 -17.20 -6.39 9.80
CA LEU A 234 -18.31 -7.34 9.74
C LEU A 234 -17.93 -8.71 10.31
N ASP A 235 -18.91 -9.41 10.87
CA ASP A 235 -18.77 -10.82 11.30
C ASP A 235 -18.91 -11.79 10.12
N GLU A 236 -19.74 -11.42 9.16
CA GLU A 236 -20.05 -12.23 7.98
C GLU A 236 -19.62 -11.51 6.71
N TYR A 237 -19.23 -12.30 5.71
CA TYR A 237 -18.87 -11.77 4.42
C TYR A 237 -20.10 -11.17 3.75
N LYS A 238 -20.00 -9.89 3.42
CA LYS A 238 -20.91 -9.22 2.48
C LYS A 238 -20.16 -9.00 1.18
N GLU A 239 -20.88 -9.14 0.07
CA GLU A 239 -20.33 -8.85 -1.24
C GLU A 239 -19.78 -7.43 -1.33
N THR A 240 -18.51 -7.32 -1.71
CA THR A 240 -17.77 -6.07 -1.85
C THR A 240 -17.12 -6.00 -3.22
N TYR A 241 -16.67 -4.81 -3.57
CA TYR A 241 -15.85 -4.52 -4.73
C TYR A 241 -14.43 -4.20 -4.29
N SER A 242 -13.48 -4.37 -5.21
CA SER A 242 -12.15 -3.81 -5.10
C SER A 242 -11.77 -3.04 -6.35
N LEU A 243 -10.97 -1.99 -6.16
CA LEU A 243 -10.51 -1.09 -7.20
C LEU A 243 -9.04 -1.37 -7.49
N HIS A 244 -8.70 -1.52 -8.76
CA HIS A 244 -7.35 -1.87 -9.22
C HIS A 244 -6.88 -0.89 -10.28
N TRP A 245 -5.63 -0.46 -10.16
CA TRP A 245 -5.00 0.39 -11.16
C TRP A 245 -3.68 -0.20 -11.64
N ASP A 246 -3.34 0.11 -12.89
CA ASP A 246 -2.07 -0.30 -13.46
C ASP A 246 -0.91 0.45 -12.81
N ILE A 247 0.02 -0.31 -12.22
CA ILE A 247 1.30 0.23 -11.79
C ILE A 247 2.10 0.63 -13.04
N PRO A 248 2.57 1.89 -13.14
CA PRO A 248 3.38 2.31 -14.26
C PRO A 248 4.64 1.46 -14.40
N ILE A 249 5.01 1.12 -15.64
CA ILE A 249 6.32 0.52 -15.93
C ILE A 249 7.43 1.42 -15.37
N ASP A 250 8.43 0.80 -14.75
CA ASP A 250 9.58 1.47 -14.13
C ASP A 250 9.17 2.57 -13.14
N TRP A 251 8.06 2.40 -12.42
CA TRP A 251 7.57 3.38 -11.43
C TRP A 251 8.59 3.74 -10.36
N GLN A 252 9.64 2.94 -10.15
CA GLN A 252 10.72 3.20 -9.20
C GLN A 252 11.73 4.25 -9.69
N SER A 253 11.80 4.49 -11.00
CA SER A 253 12.80 5.39 -11.62
C SER A 253 12.22 6.40 -12.61
N ASN A 254 10.98 6.21 -13.08
CA ASN A 254 10.34 7.16 -13.99
C ASN A 254 9.89 8.46 -13.29
N ASN A 255 9.49 9.47 -14.08
CA ASN A 255 9.04 10.78 -13.60
C ASN A 255 7.51 10.95 -13.55
N LYS A 256 6.73 9.88 -13.77
CA LYS A 256 5.25 9.97 -13.77
C LYS A 256 4.71 10.34 -12.39
N TYR A 257 5.46 10.01 -11.34
CA TYR A 257 5.12 10.31 -9.95
C TYR A 257 5.02 11.81 -9.63
N LEU A 258 5.62 12.68 -10.45
CA LEU A 258 5.52 14.14 -10.27
C LEU A 258 4.06 14.62 -10.28
N SER A 259 3.20 13.88 -11.01
CA SER A 259 1.76 14.14 -11.10
C SER A 259 0.93 13.50 -9.97
N TRP A 260 1.52 12.62 -9.15
CA TRP A 260 0.80 11.95 -8.06
C TRP A 260 0.41 12.93 -6.95
N PRO A 261 -0.65 12.60 -6.17
CA PRO A 261 -0.98 13.29 -4.93
C PRO A 261 0.19 13.31 -3.94
N LYS A 262 0.11 14.22 -2.97
CA LYS A 262 1.01 14.20 -1.81
C LYS A 262 0.55 13.13 -0.82
N ALA A 263 1.50 12.61 -0.05
CA ALA A 263 1.19 11.77 1.09
C ALA A 263 0.44 12.57 2.17
N VAL A 264 -0.42 11.89 2.91
CA VAL A 264 -1.10 12.42 4.09
C VAL A 264 -0.34 11.96 5.32
N GLU A 265 -0.18 12.87 6.29
CA GLU A 265 0.46 12.56 7.57
C GLU A 265 -0.59 12.07 8.58
N TYR A 266 -0.24 11.03 9.32
CA TYR A 266 -1.07 10.42 10.37
C TYR A 266 -0.32 10.37 11.70
N THR A 267 -1.07 10.37 12.80
CA THR A 267 -0.56 10.31 14.17
C THR A 267 -0.28 8.86 14.62
N GLU A 268 0.54 8.69 15.67
CA GLU A 268 0.79 7.37 16.28
C GLU A 268 -0.51 6.69 16.76
N ASP A 269 -1.49 7.49 17.21
CA ASP A 269 -2.80 7.00 17.66
C ASP A 269 -3.68 6.52 16.49
N GLU A 270 -3.62 7.19 15.33
CA GLU A 270 -4.35 6.79 14.13
C GLU A 270 -3.83 5.46 13.56
N ILE A 271 -2.52 5.22 13.58
CA ILE A 271 -1.89 3.95 13.17
C ILE A 271 -2.00 2.87 14.27
N GLY A 272 -2.19 3.26 15.53
CA GLY A 272 -2.30 2.30 16.64
C GLY A 272 -0.98 1.61 17.02
N VAL A 273 0.15 2.34 17.01
CA VAL A 273 1.50 1.77 17.23
C VAL A 273 1.97 1.73 18.68
N ILE A 274 1.19 2.26 19.63
CA ILE A 274 1.60 2.46 21.03
C ILE A 274 1.98 1.16 21.77
N ASN A 275 1.55 0.00 21.26
CA ASN A 275 1.84 -1.32 21.81
C ASN A 275 2.80 -2.16 20.94
N LYS A 276 3.46 -1.54 19.95
CA LYS A 276 4.37 -2.23 19.02
C LYS A 276 5.81 -1.94 19.42
N ASN A 277 6.48 -2.90 20.05
CA ASN A 277 7.89 -2.75 20.44
C ASN A 277 8.80 -2.42 19.25
N ALA A 278 8.50 -2.97 18.08
CA ALA A 278 9.20 -2.67 16.83
C ALA A 278 9.26 -1.17 16.49
N TYR A 279 8.27 -0.41 16.94
CA TYR A 279 8.21 1.04 16.83
C TYR A 279 8.68 1.73 18.12
N MET A 280 8.06 1.38 19.26
CA MET A 280 8.23 2.06 20.54
C MET A 280 9.68 2.07 21.03
N ASN A 281 10.45 1.02 20.75
CA ASN A 281 11.87 0.93 21.16
C ASN A 281 12.78 1.91 20.40
N PHE A 282 12.32 2.50 19.29
CA PHE A 282 13.14 3.35 18.41
C PHE A 282 12.44 4.63 17.98
N GLN A 283 11.49 5.15 18.78
CA GLN A 283 10.83 6.43 18.47
C GLN A 283 11.83 7.56 18.18
N GLU A 284 13.01 7.54 18.80
CA GLU A 284 14.12 8.47 18.53
C GLU A 284 14.58 8.50 17.06
N LYS A 285 14.40 7.40 16.30
CA LYS A 285 14.68 7.30 14.86
C LYS A 285 13.47 7.56 13.99
N PHE A 286 12.30 7.74 14.57
CA PHE A 286 11.07 7.98 13.84
C PHE A 286 10.55 9.39 14.18
N THR A 287 9.54 9.49 15.04
CA THR A 287 8.97 10.77 15.48
C THR A 287 9.99 11.66 16.17
N GLY A 288 10.93 11.09 16.92
CA GLY A 288 12.05 11.82 17.52
C GLY A 288 13.04 12.40 16.51
N ALA A 289 13.11 11.86 15.29
CA ALA A 289 13.86 12.43 14.17
C ALA A 289 13.04 13.48 13.37
N GLY A 290 11.79 13.71 13.76
CA GLY A 290 10.85 14.61 13.07
C GLY A 290 10.09 13.97 11.91
N ALA A 291 10.18 12.65 11.73
CA ALA A 291 9.39 11.93 10.73
C ALA A 291 7.92 11.79 11.16
N SER A 292 7.00 11.81 10.20
CA SER A 292 5.59 11.50 10.40
C SER A 292 5.26 10.16 9.75
N PHE A 293 4.25 9.45 10.29
CA PHE A 293 3.63 8.38 9.54
C PHE A 293 2.95 8.97 8.30
N ILE A 294 3.11 8.30 7.17
CA ILE A 294 2.51 8.71 5.91
C ILE A 294 1.72 7.57 5.26
N TRP A 295 0.61 7.94 4.61
CA TRP A 295 -0.18 7.06 3.75
C TRP A 295 -0.77 7.84 2.57
N SER A 296 -1.65 7.20 1.81
CA SER A 296 -2.57 7.89 0.91
C SER A 296 -3.66 8.64 1.72
N SER A 297 -4.64 9.20 1.03
CA SER A 297 -5.79 9.86 1.66
C SER A 297 -6.77 8.94 2.39
N ASN A 298 -6.60 7.62 2.32
CA ASN A 298 -7.42 6.67 3.05
C ASN A 298 -6.55 5.62 3.74
N LEU A 299 -6.37 5.76 5.05
CA LEU A 299 -5.54 4.88 5.86
C LEU A 299 -6.02 3.42 5.88
N VAL A 300 -7.34 3.20 5.69
CA VAL A 300 -8.02 1.93 6.02
C VAL A 300 -8.36 1.10 4.78
N LEU A 301 -8.64 1.74 3.65
CA LEU A 301 -9.10 1.01 2.46
C LEU A 301 -8.05 0.91 1.37
N ASP A 302 -7.01 1.75 1.40
CA ASP A 302 -5.97 1.72 0.39
C ASP A 302 -4.89 0.72 0.80
N ASN A 303 -4.84 -0.41 0.09
CA ASN A 303 -4.05 -1.58 0.49
C ASN A 303 -2.70 -1.68 -0.23
N LEU A 304 -2.52 -1.02 -1.37
CA LEU A 304 -1.25 -0.96 -2.10
C LEU A 304 -0.92 0.48 -2.48
N ILE A 305 0.13 1.04 -1.91
CA ILE A 305 0.54 2.44 -2.17
C ILE A 305 1.98 2.44 -2.68
N LEU A 306 2.25 3.33 -3.63
CA LEU A 306 3.60 3.64 -4.08
C LEU A 306 3.96 5.06 -3.64
N PHE A 307 5.07 5.17 -2.93
CA PHE A 307 5.66 6.44 -2.53
C PHE A 307 6.86 6.80 -3.39
N ARG A 308 7.04 8.10 -3.64
CA ARG A 308 8.20 8.66 -4.33
C ARG A 308 8.65 9.98 -3.69
N TYR A 309 9.96 10.15 -3.60
CA TYR A 309 10.57 11.39 -3.10
C TYR A 309 11.94 11.64 -3.74
N GLN A 310 12.20 12.89 -4.10
CA GLN A 310 13.50 13.32 -4.59
C GLN A 310 14.28 14.00 -3.47
N VAL A 311 15.41 13.41 -3.10
CA VAL A 311 16.38 14.01 -2.20
C VAL A 311 17.25 14.99 -2.99
N LYS A 312 17.40 16.21 -2.44
CA LYS A 312 18.17 17.30 -3.04
C LYS A 312 19.63 17.25 -2.64
#